data_AF-A0A937D2H4-F1
#
_entry.id   AF-A0A937D2H4-F1
#
_cell.length_a   1.000
_cell.length_b   1.000
_cell.length_c   1.000
_cell.angle_alpha   90.00
_cell.angle_beta   90.00
_cell.angle_gamma   90.00
#
_symmetry.space_group_name_H-M   'P 1'
#
loop_
_entity.id
_entity.type
_entity.pdbx_description
1 polymer ?
#
loop_
_entity_poly.entity_id
_entity_poly.type
_entity_poly.pdbx_seq_one_letter_code
_entity_poly.pdbx_strand_id
1 'polypeptide(L)'
;MADKWNGIWSGTVEGRPVIVEKYDESGDLRARTAPKEDDPRTLRQQGGSGASLASFWKEDPIKVDGPTKADLGINLIGDGGFTPDGAAEIVSHIP
;
A
#
# COMPACT_ATOMS: atom_id res chain seq x y z
N MET A 1 9.08 -15.57 -14.85
CA MET A 1 8.56 -16.05 -13.56
C MET A 1 7.47 -15.07 -13.19
N ALA A 2 6.20 -15.49 -13.12
CA ALA A 2 5.13 -14.57 -12.73
C ALA A 2 5.30 -14.25 -11.24
N ASP A 3 5.33 -12.98 -10.90
CA ASP A 3 5.29 -12.51 -9.51
C ASP A 3 4.09 -13.17 -8.81
N LYS A 4 4.33 -14.08 -7.86
CA LYS A 4 3.27 -14.81 -7.13
C LYS A 4 2.57 -13.95 -6.06
N TRP A 5 2.63 -12.64 -6.20
CA TRP A 5 2.00 -11.68 -5.31
C TRP A 5 0.58 -11.43 -5.81
N ASN A 6 -0.40 -11.82 -5.02
CA ASN A 6 -1.81 -11.61 -5.32
C ASN A 6 -2.34 -10.44 -4.49
N GLY A 7 -2.94 -9.45 -5.14
CA GLY A 7 -3.56 -8.31 -4.46
C GLY A 7 -4.80 -8.77 -3.67
N ILE A 8 -4.74 -8.66 -2.34
CA ILE A 8 -5.86 -9.05 -1.46
C ILE A 8 -6.71 -7.86 -1.05
N TRP A 9 -6.13 -6.65 -1.04
CA TRP A 9 -6.85 -5.43 -0.70
C TRP A 9 -6.18 -4.20 -1.32
N SER A 10 -6.97 -3.18 -1.64
CA SER A 10 -6.48 -1.87 -2.06
C SER A 10 -7.42 -0.78 -1.60
N GLY A 11 -6.88 0.29 -1.02
CA GLY A 11 -7.65 1.40 -0.48
C GLY A 11 -6.81 2.66 -0.35
N THR A 12 -7.39 3.67 0.29
CA THR A 12 -6.69 4.92 0.60
C THR A 12 -6.73 5.12 2.11
N VAL A 13 -5.56 5.18 2.74
CA VAL A 13 -5.40 5.31 4.19
C VAL A 13 -4.57 6.55 4.48
N GLU A 14 -5.03 7.42 5.37
CA GLU A 14 -4.40 8.72 5.65
C GLU A 14 -4.16 9.57 4.39
N GLY A 15 -5.06 9.45 3.39
CA GLY A 15 -4.94 10.15 2.11
C GLY A 15 -3.90 9.55 1.15
N ARG A 16 -3.28 8.42 1.50
CA ARG A 16 -2.28 7.72 0.68
C ARG A 16 -2.86 6.43 0.10
N PRO A 17 -2.67 6.14 -1.19
CA PRO A 17 -3.08 4.86 -1.75
C PRO A 17 -2.24 3.72 -1.18
N VAL A 18 -2.90 2.66 -0.77
CA VAL A 18 -2.30 1.44 -0.21
C VAL A 18 -2.82 0.23 -0.97
N ILE A 19 -1.91 -0.69 -1.30
CA ILE A 19 -2.23 -1.97 -1.93
C ILE A 19 -1.57 -3.06 -1.08
N VAL A 20 -2.37 -3.96 -0.52
CA VAL A 20 -1.89 -5.13 0.20
C VAL A 20 -1.94 -6.34 -0.72
N GLU A 21 -0.84 -7.07 -0.73
CA GLU A 21 -0.62 -8.27 -1.50
C GLU A 21 -0.21 -9.41 -0.59
N LYS A 22 -0.61 -10.62 -0.96
CA LYS A 22 -0.21 -11.86 -0.31
C LYS A 22 0.58 -12.72 -1.29
N TYR A 23 1.68 -13.29 -0.83
CA TYR A 23 2.46 -14.24 -1.59
C TYR A 23 1.78 -15.62 -1.54
N ASP A 24 1.46 -16.18 -2.70
CA ASP A 24 0.60 -17.37 -2.80
C ASP A 24 1.21 -18.62 -2.15
N GLU A 25 2.56 -18.75 -2.18
CA GLU A 25 3.26 -19.96 -1.73
C GLU A 25 3.53 -20.00 -0.22
N SER A 26 3.96 -18.88 0.34
CA SER A 26 4.42 -18.79 1.74
C SER A 26 3.44 -18.01 2.63
N GLY A 27 2.49 -17.29 2.02
CA GLY A 27 1.49 -16.50 2.74
C GLY A 27 2.00 -15.14 3.23
N ASP A 28 3.25 -14.77 2.91
CA ASP A 28 3.85 -13.47 3.24
C ASP A 28 2.97 -12.32 2.76
N LEU A 29 2.91 -11.26 3.56
CA LEU A 29 2.14 -10.07 3.24
C LEU A 29 3.08 -8.95 2.85
N ARG A 30 2.65 -8.15 1.88
CA ARG A 30 3.34 -6.93 1.46
C ARG A 30 2.33 -5.83 1.28
N ALA A 31 2.59 -4.68 1.87
CA ALA A 31 1.87 -3.46 1.58
C ALA A 31 2.73 -2.55 0.69
N ARG A 32 2.15 -2.08 -0.41
CA ARG A 32 2.70 -1.02 -1.24
C ARG A 32 1.96 0.26 -0.91
N THR A 33 2.68 1.29 -0.51
CA THR A 33 2.14 2.63 -0.24
C THR A 33 2.90 3.70 -1.01
N ALA A 34 2.21 4.74 -1.48
CA ALA A 34 2.88 5.90 -2.08
C ALA A 34 3.63 6.70 -1.00
N PRO A 35 4.80 7.29 -1.30
CA PRO A 35 5.45 8.23 -0.39
C PRO A 35 4.49 9.38 -0.03
N LYS A 36 4.67 9.98 1.15
CA LYS A 36 3.86 11.12 1.59
C LYS A 36 4.17 12.30 0.66
N GLU A 37 3.33 12.54 -0.34
CA GLU A 37 3.44 13.71 -1.22
C GLU A 37 3.22 14.98 -0.38
N ASP A 38 4.23 15.85 -0.33
CA ASP A 38 4.13 17.19 0.27
C ASP A 38 3.37 18.17 -0.67
N ASP A 39 3.05 17.77 -1.91
CA ASP A 39 2.55 18.67 -2.95
C ASP A 39 1.20 18.22 -3.57
N PRO A 40 0.07 18.88 -3.26
CA PRO A 40 -1.27 18.47 -3.71
C PRO A 40 -1.55 18.73 -5.21
N ARG A 41 -0.57 19.19 -6.00
CA ARG A 41 -0.77 19.55 -7.43
C ARG A 41 -0.79 18.35 -8.37
N THR A 42 -0.28 17.21 -7.96
CA THR A 42 -0.26 15.94 -8.72
C THR A 42 -1.62 15.23 -8.70
N LEU A 43 -2.41 15.42 -7.65
CA LEU A 43 -3.73 14.79 -7.46
C LEU A 43 -4.79 15.31 -8.44
N ARG A 44 -4.69 16.57 -8.88
CA ARG A 44 -5.72 17.24 -9.72
C ARG A 44 -5.69 16.83 -11.20
N GLN A 45 -4.69 16.10 -11.67
CA GLN A 45 -4.69 15.53 -13.03
C GLN A 45 -5.31 14.13 -13.13
N GLN A 46 -5.78 13.55 -12.02
CA GLN A 46 -6.43 12.24 -12.00
C GLN A 46 -7.95 12.34 -11.93
N GLY A 47 -8.52 13.19 -12.76
CA GLY A 47 -9.96 13.29 -13.03
C GLY A 47 -10.25 12.84 -14.45
N GLY A 48 -9.83 11.63 -14.82
CA GLY A 48 -10.00 11.08 -16.17
C GLY A 48 -10.29 9.58 -16.10
N SER A 49 -11.52 9.23 -16.41
CA SER A 49 -12.04 7.86 -16.48
C SER A 49 -11.03 6.87 -17.07
N GLY A 50 -10.57 5.91 -16.26
CA GLY A 50 -9.84 4.73 -16.71
C GLY A 50 -8.31 4.83 -16.80
N ALA A 51 -7.68 5.97 -16.48
CA ALA A 51 -6.22 6.14 -16.54
C ALA A 51 -5.54 5.90 -15.19
N SER A 52 -5.56 4.63 -14.79
CA SER A 52 -4.48 3.88 -14.17
C SER A 52 -3.78 4.47 -12.93
N LEU A 53 -3.94 3.79 -11.79
CA LEU A 53 -3.08 3.84 -10.59
C LEU A 53 -1.56 3.95 -10.89
N ALA A 54 -1.13 3.52 -12.08
CA ALA A 54 0.22 3.71 -12.63
C ALA A 54 0.75 5.16 -12.58
N SER A 55 -0.11 6.19 -12.62
CA SER A 55 0.34 7.58 -12.58
C SER A 55 0.63 8.08 -11.15
N PHE A 56 0.10 7.42 -10.11
CA PHE A 56 0.45 7.71 -8.71
C PHE A 56 1.85 7.18 -8.36
N TRP A 57 2.29 6.07 -8.95
CA TRP A 57 3.60 5.47 -8.72
C TRP A 57 4.70 6.07 -9.62
N LYS A 58 4.69 7.41 -9.75
CA LYS A 58 5.74 8.11 -10.48
C LYS A 58 7.08 8.08 -9.73
N GLU A 59 7.00 7.95 -8.41
CA GLU A 59 8.09 7.63 -7.50
C GLU A 59 8.01 6.16 -7.09
N ASP A 60 9.17 5.60 -6.70
CA ASP A 60 9.25 4.22 -6.24
C ASP A 60 8.30 3.98 -5.05
N PRO A 61 7.39 2.98 -5.15
CA PRO A 61 6.55 2.58 -4.05
C PRO A 61 7.36 2.29 -2.79
N ILE A 62 6.89 2.75 -1.62
CA ILE A 62 7.39 2.20 -0.37
C ILE A 62 6.78 0.79 -0.25
N LYS A 63 7.66 -0.21 -0.22
CA LYS A 63 7.31 -1.62 -0.10
C LYS A 63 7.59 -2.03 1.34
N VAL A 64 6.52 -2.33 2.06
CA VAL A 64 6.57 -2.78 3.43
C VAL A 64 6.23 -4.27 3.43
N ASP A 65 7.18 -5.12 3.73
CA ASP A 65 6.96 -6.55 3.91
C ASP A 65 6.63 -6.88 5.37
N GLY A 66 5.84 -7.95 5.57
CA GLY A 66 5.50 -8.46 6.88
C GLY A 66 5.04 -9.91 6.78
N PRO A 67 5.69 -10.88 7.45
CA PRO A 67 5.29 -12.28 7.42
C PRO A 67 3.89 -12.52 8.04
N THR A 68 3.41 -11.59 8.87
CA THR A 68 2.07 -11.65 9.48
C THR A 68 1.40 -10.29 9.47
N LYS A 69 0.07 -10.25 9.65
CA LYS A 69 -0.68 -8.98 9.75
C LYS A 69 -0.17 -8.06 10.86
N ALA A 70 0.27 -8.63 11.99
CA ALA A 70 0.79 -7.85 13.10
C ALA A 70 2.15 -7.23 12.75
N ASP A 71 3.04 -8.03 12.15
CA ASP A 71 4.36 -7.57 11.71
C ASP A 71 4.25 -6.51 10.61
N LEU A 72 3.37 -6.74 9.63
CA LEU A 72 3.06 -5.77 8.59
C LEU A 72 2.53 -4.46 9.19
N GLY A 73 1.67 -4.53 10.20
CA GLY A 73 1.18 -3.35 10.91
C GLY A 73 2.30 -2.54 11.58
N ILE A 74 3.25 -3.22 12.22
CA ILE A 74 4.41 -2.56 12.84
C ILE A 74 5.31 -1.92 11.77
N ASN A 75 5.59 -2.65 10.68
CA ASN A 75 6.44 -2.15 9.60
C ASN A 75 5.75 -1.03 8.82
N LEU A 76 4.42 -1.01 8.73
CA LEU A 76 3.68 0.11 8.14
C LEU A 76 3.87 1.40 8.93
N ILE A 77 4.01 1.31 10.25
CA ILE A 77 4.29 2.46 11.11
C ILE A 77 5.75 2.90 10.97
N GLY A 78 6.69 1.96 11.09
CA GLY A 78 8.13 2.24 11.07
C GLY A 78 8.68 2.61 9.68
N ASP A 79 8.39 1.77 8.69
CA ASP A 79 8.91 1.84 7.32
C ASP A 79 7.93 2.55 6.37
N GLY A 80 6.63 2.25 6.51
CA GLY A 80 5.57 2.89 5.73
C GLY A 80 5.25 4.34 6.14
N GLY A 81 5.65 4.75 7.35
CA GLY A 81 5.40 6.07 7.91
C GLY A 81 3.91 6.36 8.16
N PHE A 82 3.11 5.32 8.43
CA PHE A 82 1.71 5.45 8.83
C PHE A 82 1.55 5.71 10.33
N THR A 83 0.43 6.30 10.73
CA THR A 83 0.03 6.29 12.14
C THR A 83 -0.42 4.90 12.58
N PRO A 84 -0.41 4.60 13.90
CA PRO A 84 -0.89 3.31 14.41
C PRO A 84 -2.33 2.99 13.98
N ASP A 85 -3.17 4.02 13.84
CA ASP A 85 -4.57 3.90 13.43
C ASP A 85 -4.67 3.54 11.93
N GLY A 86 -3.91 4.25 11.08
CA GLY A 86 -3.83 3.93 9.66
C GLY A 86 -3.27 2.53 9.40
N ALA A 87 -2.21 2.14 10.12
CA ALA A 87 -1.69 0.78 10.03
C ALA A 87 -2.72 -0.27 10.49
N ALA A 88 -3.45 0.00 11.58
CA ALA A 88 -4.52 -0.86 12.08
C ALA A 88 -5.66 -1.03 11.06
N GLU A 89 -6.04 0.04 10.36
CA GLU A 89 -7.03 0.00 9.29
C GLU A 89 -6.58 -0.93 8.15
N ILE A 90 -5.35 -0.77 7.67
CA ILE A 90 -4.78 -1.59 6.58
C ILE A 90 -4.79 -3.07 6.97
N VAL A 91 -4.31 -3.41 8.17
CA VAL A 91 -4.22 -4.80 8.61
C VAL A 91 -5.59 -5.40 8.96
N SER A 92 -6.58 -4.57 9.29
CA SER A 92 -7.96 -5.01 9.52
C SER A 92 -8.64 -5.54 8.26
N HIS A 93 -8.13 -5.16 7.07
CA HIS A 93 -8.65 -5.62 5.80
C HIS A 93 -8.00 -6.92 5.29
N ILE A 94 -6.99 -7.43 6.00
CA ILE A 94 -6.29 -8.65 5.63
C ILE A 94 -7.09 -9.86 6.13
N PRO A 95 -7.51 -10.78 5.23
CA PRO A 95 -8.26 -11.98 5.60
C PRO A 95 -7.45 -12.98 6.42
#